data_AF-A0A8T3WWN8-F1
#
_entry.id   AF-A0A8T3WWN8-F1
#
_cell.length_a   1.000
_cell.length_b   1.000
_cell.length_c   1.000
_cell.angle_alpha   90.00
_cell.angle_beta   90.00
_cell.angle_gamma   90.00
#
_symmetry.space_group_name_H-M   'P 1'
#
loop_
_entity.id
_entity.type
_entity.pdbx_description
1 polymer ?
#
loop_
_entity_poly.entity_id
_entity_poly.type
_entity_poly.pdbx_seq_one_letter_code
_entity_poly.pdbx_strand_id
1 'polypeptide(L)' 'MFGAMAVFMILIVLAVVFWLWMLVDCLTRKDRNFPNKGGNERLIWVLVLLFLNVIGAILYYFLVKAKK' A
#
# COMPACT_ATOMS: atom_id res chain seq x y z
N MET A 1 -3.56 22.07 -23.28
CA MET A 1 -4.00 22.09 -21.86
C MET A 1 -4.87 20.90 -21.49
N PHE A 2 -5.87 20.50 -22.30
CA PHE A 2 -6.77 19.37 -22.00
C PHE A 2 -6.08 17.99 -21.87
N GLY A 3 -5.10 17.68 -22.73
CA GLY A 3 -4.39 16.38 -22.68
C GLY A 3 -3.62 16.13 -21.38
N ALA A 4 -2.99 17.16 -20.81
CA ALA A 4 -2.23 17.05 -19.57
C ALA A 4 -3.14 16.76 -18.36
N MET A 5 -4.34 17.33 -18.34
CA MET A 5 -5.33 17.12 -17.27
C MET A 5 -5.84 15.67 -17.26
N ALA A 6 -6.06 15.09 -18.44
CA ALA A 6 -6.50 13.69 -18.57
C ALA A 6 -5.45 12.71 -18.05
N VAL A 7 -4.17 12.92 -18.39
CA VAL A 7 -3.06 12.09 -17.90
C VAL A 7 -2.95 12.18 -16.37
N PHE A 8 -3.06 13.38 -15.83
CA PHE A 8 -2.99 13.59 -14.37
C PHE A 8 -4.13 12.87 -13.64
N MET A 9 -5.34 12.90 -14.19
CA MET A 9 -6.50 12.20 -13.64
C MET A 9 -6.31 10.68 -13.65
N ILE A 10 -5.78 10.12 -14.74
CA ILE A 10 -5.47 8.69 -14.84
C ILE A 10 -4.42 8.30 -13.79
N LEU A 11 -3.36 9.09 -13.62
CA LEU A 11 -2.32 8.82 -12.62
C LEU A 11 -2.87 8.80 -11.20
N ILE A 12 -3.78 9.71 -10.85
CA ILE A 12 -4.42 9.73 -9.54
C ILE A 12 -5.25 8.46 -9.33
N VAL A 13 -6.06 8.07 -10.32
CA VAL A 13 -6.87 6.85 -10.24
C VAL A 13 -5.98 5.63 -10.06
N LEU A 14 -4.89 5.51 -10.83
CA LEU A 14 -3.94 4.42 -10.70
C LEU A 14 -3.28 4.40 -9.32
N ALA A 15 -2.91 5.56 -8.77
CA ALA A 15 -2.32 5.67 -7.44
C ALA A 15 -3.29 5.21 -6.34
N VAL A 16 -4.58 5.58 -6.44
CA VAL A 16 -5.62 5.15 -5.48
C VAL A 16 -5.90 3.65 -5.61
N VAL A 17 -6.01 3.13 -6.83
CA VAL A 17 -6.20 1.70 -7.08
C VAL A 17 -5.02 0.90 -6.54
N PHE A 18 -3.79 1.37 -6.77
CA PHE A 18 -2.57 0.76 -6.23
C PHE A 18 -2.59 0.76 -4.69
N TRP A 19 -2.95 1.89 -4.08
CA TRP A 19 -3.04 1.99 -2.62
C TRP A 19 -4.07 1.01 -2.04
N LEU A 20 -5.28 0.97 -2.60
CA LEU A 20 -6.34 0.05 -2.18
C LEU A 20 -5.90 -1.42 -2.33
N TRP A 21 -5.25 -1.75 -3.45
CA TRP A 21 -4.75 -3.10 -3.67
C TRP A 21 -3.75 -3.52 -2.60
N MET A 22 -2.87 -2.62 -2.18
CA MET A 22 -1.88 -2.88 -1.13
C MET A 22 -2.51 -2.97 0.26
N LEU A 23 -3.58 -2.23 0.50
CA LEU A 23 -4.37 -2.35 1.72
C LEU A 23 -5.07 -3.71 1.79
N VAL A 24 -5.66 -4.18 0.69
CA VAL A 24 -6.24 -5.53 0.58
C VAL A 24 -5.19 -6.62 0.75
N ASP A 25 -4.01 -6.48 0.14
CA ASP A 25 -2.88 -7.42 0.32
C ASP A 25 -2.47 -7.48 1.80
N CYS A 26 -2.32 -6.33 2.46
CA CYS A 26 -1.99 -6.27 3.88
C CYS A 26 -3.05 -6.91 4.78
N LEU A 27 -4.33 -6.75 4.46
CA LEU A 27 -5.42 -7.35 5.21
C LEU A 27 -5.57 -8.85 4.96
N THR A 28 -5.23 -9.35 3.78
CA THR A 28 -5.35 -10.78 3.44
C THR A 28 -4.08 -11.58 3.74
N ARG A 29 -2.93 -10.92 3.89
CA ARG A 29 -1.66 -11.54 4.28
C ARG A 29 -1.74 -12.06 5.72
N LYS A 30 -1.44 -13.35 5.91
CA LYS A 30 -1.39 -13.98 7.25
C LYS A 30 -0.20 -13.45 8.05
N ASP A 31 -0.37 -13.24 9.36
CA ASP A 31 0.66 -12.69 10.27
C ASP A 31 1.99 -13.46 10.23
N ARG A 32 1.96 -14.75 9.89
CA ARG A 32 3.15 -15.61 9.75
C ARG A 32 4.06 -15.25 8.56
N ASN A 33 3.54 -14.52 7.57
CA ASN A 33 4.26 -14.09 6.36
C ASN A 33 4.80 -12.66 6.50
N PHE A 34 4.69 -12.05 7.68
CA PHE A 34 5.35 -10.80 7.96
C PHE A 34 6.79 -11.06 8.43
N PRO A 35 7.75 -10.21 8.03
CA PRO A 35 9.17 -10.41 8.34
C PRO A 35 9.44 -10.44 9.85
N ASN A 36 8.64 -9.72 10.64
CA ASN A 36 8.64 -9.79 12.08
C ASN A 36 7.44 -10.60 12.58
N LYS A 37 7.71 -11.65 13.37
CA LYS A 37 6.68 -12.44 14.08
C LYS A 37 6.13 -11.73 15.32
N GLY A 38 6.30 -10.40 15.42
CA GLY A 38 5.71 -9.60 16.48
C GLY A 38 4.19 -9.56 16.29
N GLY A 39 3.42 -9.78 17.37
CA GLY A 39 1.97 -10.02 17.29
C GLY A 39 1.11 -8.95 16.61
N ASN A 40 1.68 -7.77 16.29
CA ASN A 40 0.93 -6.60 15.83
C ASN A 40 1.44 -6.01 14.49
N GLU A 41 2.36 -6.66 13.77
CA GLU A 41 2.97 -6.10 12.56
C GLU A 41 1.92 -5.73 11.48
N ARG A 42 0.91 -6.59 11.30
CA ARG A 42 -0.22 -6.33 10.41
C ARG A 42 -0.98 -5.07 10.79
N LEU A 43 -1.20 -4.83 12.08
CA LEU A 43 -1.92 -3.65 12.56
C LEU A 43 -1.13 -2.38 12.28
N ILE A 44 0.19 -2.41 12.52
CA ILE A 44 1.10 -1.28 12.25
C ILE A 44 1.05 -0.92 10.77
N TRP A 45 1.16 -1.90 9.88
CA TRP A 45 1.11 -1.65 8.43
C TRP A 45 -0.26 -1.16 7.96
N VAL A 46 -1.35 -1.68 8.52
CA VAL A 46 -2.69 -1.15 8.25
C VAL A 46 -2.77 0.33 8.66
N LEU A 47 -2.28 0.70 9.84
CA LEU A 47 -2.23 2.11 10.27
C LEU A 47 -1.37 2.95 9.32
N VAL A 48 -0.18 2.47 8.94
CA VAL A 48 0.70 3.17 7.99
C VAL A 48 0.00 3.38 6.65
N LEU A 49 -0.65 2.35 6.10
CA LEU A 49 -1.43 2.44 4.87
C LEU A 49 -2.58 3.44 4.99
N LEU A 50 -3.24 3.51 6.15
CA LEU A 50 -4.41 4.36 6.37
C LEU A 50 -4.04 5.84 6.56
N PHE A 51 -2.95 6.12 7.28
CA PHE A 51 -2.48 7.49 7.52
C PHE A 51 -1.61 8.04 6.38
N LEU A 52 -0.73 7.23 5.79
CA LEU A 52 0.20 7.67 4.73
C LEU A 52 -0.34 7.44 3.31
N ASN A 53 -1.50 6.79 3.15
CA ASN A 53 -2.14 6.53 1.86
C ASN A 53 -1.15 5.94 0.82
N VAL A 54 -1.02 6.56 -0.36
CA VAL A 54 -0.13 6.13 -1.44
C VAL A 54 1.32 5.99 -0.98
N ILE A 55 1.81 6.88 -0.12
CA ILE A 55 3.16 6.81 0.45
C ILE A 55 3.30 5.55 1.32
N GLY A 56 2.28 5.25 2.13
CA GLY A 56 2.22 4.03 2.93
C GLY A 56 2.22 2.76 2.08
N ALA A 57 1.52 2.76 0.94
CA ALA A 57 1.52 1.64 -0.01
C ALA A 57 2.88 1.42 -0.67
N ILE A 58 3.59 2.49 -1.02
CA ILE A 58 4.97 2.40 -1.54
C ILE A 58 5.89 1.81 -0.48
N LEU A 59 5.83 2.31 0.76
CA LEU A 59 6.62 1.76 1.87
C LEU A 59 6.31 0.29 2.14
N TYR A 60 5.03 -0.09 2.15
CA TYR A 60 4.60 -1.49 2.32
C TYR A 60 5.17 -2.38 1.20
N TYR A 61 5.15 -1.89 -0.04
CA TYR A 61 5.73 -2.61 -1.18
C TYR A 61 7.20 -2.92 -0.94
N PHE A 62 8.01 -1.91 -0.64
CA PHE A 62 9.46 -2.09 -0.51
C PHE A 62 9.88 -2.81 0.77
N LEU A 63 9.17 -2.61 1.88
CA LEU A 63 9.59 -3.16 3.17
C LEU A 63 8.96 -4.54 3.48
N VAL A 64 7.74 -4.80 3.00
CA VAL A 64 7.00 -6.05 3.29
C VAL A 64 6.87 -6.95 2.07
N LYS A 65 6.52 -6.40 0.90
CA LYS A 65 6.29 -7.20 -0.30
C LYS A 65 7.59 -7.57 -1.02
N ALA A 66 8.58 -6.69 -1.04
CA ALA A 66 9.87 -6.92 -1.70
C ALA A 66 10.83 -7.82 -0.88
N LYS A 67 10.59 -8.00 0.43
CA LYS A 67 11.33 -8.97 1.26
C LYS A 67 10.84 -10.42 1.12
N LYS A 68 10.00 -10.69 0.11
CA LYS A 68 9.50 -12.03 -0.16
C LYS A 68 10.53 -12.86 -0.92
#